data_AF-A0AAW0JH11-F1
#
_entry.id   AF-A0AAW0JH11-F1
#
_cell.length_a   1.000
_cell.length_b   1.000
_cell.length_c   1.000
_cell.angle_alpha   90.00
_cell.angle_beta   90.00
_cell.angle_gamma   90.00
#
_symmetry.space_group_name_H-M   'P 1'
#
loop_
_entity.id
_entity.type
_entity.pdbx_description
1 polymer ?
#
loop_
_entity_poly.entity_id
_entity_poly.type
_entity_poly.pdbx_seq_one_letter_code
_entity_poly.pdbx_strand_id
1 'polypeptide(L)'
;MGVGKTGDFIHSVRVFEASNLQPFTDNPIGRFVNMGIYLSTPKTEKFSDDGENDRLRYGLSSMQGWRATMEDAHAAFPDLDPSTSFFGVYDGHGGKVVAKFCAKYLHQQMLRNEAYSAGEIGTSVQKAFFRMDEMMRGQRGWRELAVLGDKINKFTGMIEGLIWSPRGSDSNDHVDEWAFEEGPHSDFAGPTSGSTACVAIIRNYQLIVANAGDSRCVISRKAYNLSRDHKPDLEVEKDRILKAGGFIHAGRVNGSLNLARAIGIACQASNWSILFMNNYAWCLAPSTAGGEGCDNMTMVLVQFKKPIQSPPSV
;
A
#
# COMPACT_ATOMS: atom_id res chain seq x y z
N MET A 1 -6.90 -31.33 34.17
CA MET A 1 -5.56 -31.10 33.57
C MET A 1 -5.80 -30.67 32.12
N GLY A 2 -5.98 -29.39 31.85
CA GLY A 2 -4.91 -28.48 31.44
C GLY A 2 -5.29 -27.85 30.08
N VAL A 3 -6.33 -27.00 30.07
CA VAL A 3 -6.75 -26.28 28.85
C VAL A 3 -5.85 -25.06 28.70
N GLY A 4 -4.90 -25.14 27.78
CA GLY A 4 -4.00 -24.04 27.44
C GLY A 4 -4.78 -22.86 26.85
N LYS A 5 -4.91 -21.79 27.64
CA LYS A 5 -5.40 -20.48 27.20
C LYS A 5 -4.24 -19.67 26.60
N THR A 6 -4.31 -19.34 25.32
CA THR A 6 -3.66 -18.17 24.68
C THR A 6 -4.56 -17.85 23.48
N GLY A 7 -5.17 -16.68 23.31
CA GLY A 7 -4.53 -15.37 23.20
C GLY A 7 -4.21 -15.13 21.72
N ASP A 8 -5.25 -15.01 20.88
CA ASP A 8 -5.08 -14.84 19.44
C ASP A 8 -4.65 -13.39 19.16
N PHE A 9 -3.40 -13.20 18.78
CA PHE A 9 -2.90 -11.95 18.23
C PHE A 9 -2.80 -12.10 16.72
N ILE A 10 -3.14 -11.05 15.99
CA ILE A 10 -2.66 -10.86 14.63
C ILE A 10 -1.84 -9.58 14.70
N HIS A 11 -0.68 -9.60 14.05
CA HIS A 11 0.12 -8.41 13.85
C HIS A 11 0.13 -8.12 12.36
N SER A 12 -0.97 -7.61 11.80
CA SER A 12 -1.10 -7.41 10.35
C SER A 12 -0.59 -6.04 9.93
N VAL A 13 0.51 -6.06 9.14
CA VAL A 13 1.21 -5.05 8.31
C VAL A 13 2.49 -4.44 8.92
N ARG A 14 3.64 -5.09 8.70
CA ARG A 14 4.96 -4.43 8.75
C ARG A 14 5.48 -4.29 7.33
N VAL A 15 5.59 -3.05 6.84
CA VAL A 15 6.29 -2.72 5.60
C VAL A 15 7.76 -2.43 5.92
N PHE A 16 8.67 -3.15 5.27
CA PHE A 16 10.08 -2.82 5.16
C PHE A 16 10.52 -3.15 3.73
N GLU A 17 10.94 -2.14 2.97
CA GLU A 17 12.27 -2.16 2.36
C GLU A 17 12.77 -0.75 2.06
N ALA A 18 13.91 -0.40 2.66
CA ALA A 18 14.71 0.75 2.28
C ALA A 18 15.26 0.51 0.87
N SER A 19 15.02 1.43 -0.06
CA SER A 19 15.67 1.32 -1.37
C SER A 19 17.18 1.47 -1.18
N ASN A 20 17.93 0.39 -1.42
CA ASN A 20 19.39 0.29 -1.56
C ASN A 20 20.16 1.63 -1.49
N LEU A 21 20.78 1.91 -0.35
CA LEU A 21 21.84 2.91 -0.24
C LEU A 21 23.20 2.26 -0.50
N GLN A 22 23.97 2.84 -1.41
CA GLN A 22 25.40 2.56 -1.50
C GLN A 22 26.12 3.20 -0.28
N PRO A 23 27.18 2.59 0.23
CA PRO A 23 27.93 3.13 1.35
C PRO A 23 28.55 4.50 1.00
N PHE A 24 28.43 5.45 1.92
CA PHE A 24 29.19 6.70 1.89
C PHE A 24 30.69 6.36 1.84
N THR A 25 31.36 6.75 0.77
CA THR A 25 32.81 6.89 0.79
C THR A 25 33.11 8.37 1.02
N ASP A 26 33.78 8.65 2.14
CA ASP A 26 34.22 9.99 2.51
C ASP A 26 35.14 10.54 1.40
N ASN A 27 34.71 11.60 0.74
CA ASN A 27 35.56 12.34 -0.19
C ASN A 27 35.87 13.73 0.40
N PRO A 28 37.12 14.01 0.80
CA PRO A 28 37.46 15.21 1.54
C PRO A 28 37.83 16.36 0.58
N ILE A 29 36.87 16.95 -0.13
CA ILE A 29 37.03 18.30 -0.71
C ILE A 29 35.66 19.01 -0.70
N GLY A 30 35.59 20.17 -0.04
CA GLY A 30 34.39 20.99 0.12
C GLY A 30 33.79 21.50 -1.20
N ARG A 31 32.90 20.71 -1.79
CA ARG A 31 31.87 21.18 -2.73
C ARG A 31 30.53 21.18 -2.01
N PHE A 32 29.79 22.28 -2.09
CA PHE A 32 28.38 22.32 -1.69
C PHE A 32 27.63 21.18 -2.39
N VAL A 33 27.28 20.14 -1.62
CA VAL A 33 26.54 18.98 -2.12
C VAL A 33 25.10 19.42 -2.27
N ASN A 34 24.59 19.38 -3.50
CA ASN A 34 23.16 19.45 -3.75
C ASN A 34 22.53 18.23 -3.05
N MET A 35 21.97 18.42 -1.85
CA MET A 35 21.37 17.34 -1.06
C MET A 35 20.23 16.77 -1.89
N GLY A 36 20.41 15.57 -2.45
CA GLY A 36 19.47 14.94 -3.37
C GLY A 36 18.15 14.55 -2.69
N ILE A 37 17.80 13.27 -2.71
CA ILE A 37 16.51 12.76 -2.20
C ILE A 37 16.44 12.78 -0.65
N TYR A 38 17.57 12.99 0.03
CA TYR A 38 17.73 12.84 1.48
C TYR A 38 17.88 14.18 2.21
N LEU A 39 17.33 14.24 3.42
CA LEU A 39 17.49 15.32 4.38
C LEU A 39 18.80 15.19 5.16
N SER A 40 19.26 16.30 5.75
CA SER A 40 20.42 16.29 6.66
C SER A 40 20.11 15.66 8.02
N THR A 41 18.85 15.67 8.42
CA THR A 41 18.34 15.04 9.65
C THR A 41 16.98 14.41 9.37
N PRO A 42 16.67 13.24 9.95
CA PRO A 42 15.40 12.58 9.70
C PRO A 42 14.25 13.34 10.35
N LYS A 43 13.10 13.38 9.68
CA LYS A 43 11.84 13.77 10.31
C LYS A 43 11.29 12.59 11.11
N THR A 44 11.40 12.66 12.43
CA THR A 44 11.00 11.60 13.35
C THR A 44 9.59 11.75 13.92
N GLU A 45 8.87 12.80 13.51
CA GLU A 45 7.46 12.98 13.86
C GLU A 45 6.64 11.78 13.39
N LYS A 46 5.78 11.27 14.29
CA LYS A 46 4.93 10.13 14.03
C LYS A 46 3.49 10.60 13.90
N PHE A 47 2.81 10.13 12.86
CA PHE A 47 1.37 10.28 12.72
C PHE A 47 0.72 8.94 13.02
N SER A 48 -0.09 8.89 14.06
CA SER A 48 -0.72 7.67 14.54
C SER A 48 -2.23 7.84 14.63
N ASP A 49 -2.96 6.78 14.31
CA ASP A 49 -4.40 6.66 14.45
C ASP A 49 -4.71 5.25 14.97
N ASP A 50 -5.85 5.07 15.60
CA ASP A 50 -6.29 3.78 16.12
C ASP A 50 -7.82 3.71 16.16
N GLY A 51 -8.34 2.51 16.32
CA GLY A 51 -9.78 2.31 16.44
C GLY A 51 -10.16 0.84 16.53
N GLU A 52 -11.45 0.59 16.66
CA GLU A 52 -11.97 -0.75 16.86
C GLU A 52 -13.43 -0.88 16.44
N ASN A 53 -13.85 -2.12 16.22
CA ASN A 53 -15.25 -2.54 16.12
C ASN A 53 -15.46 -3.79 17.00
N ASP A 54 -16.59 -4.47 16.89
CA ASP A 54 -16.88 -5.66 17.71
C ASP A 54 -15.94 -6.85 17.43
N ARG A 55 -15.29 -6.87 16.26
CA ARG A 55 -14.52 -8.00 15.75
C ARG A 55 -13.01 -7.83 15.91
N LEU A 56 -12.53 -6.59 15.87
CA LEU A 56 -11.10 -6.28 15.88
C LEU A 56 -10.81 -4.89 16.43
N ARG A 57 -9.54 -4.63 16.68
CA ARG A 57 -8.95 -3.32 16.94
C ARG A 57 -7.73 -3.14 16.07
N TYR A 58 -7.40 -1.90 15.75
CA TYR A 58 -6.19 -1.58 14.99
C TYR A 58 -5.47 -0.38 15.60
N GLY A 59 -4.18 -0.29 15.32
CA GLY A 59 -3.40 0.94 15.47
C GLY A 59 -2.49 1.10 14.27
N LEU A 60 -2.21 2.33 13.88
CA LEU A 60 -1.30 2.63 12.77
C LEU A 60 -0.32 3.75 13.15
N SER A 61 0.81 3.77 12.46
CA SER A 61 1.81 4.83 12.61
C SER A 61 2.56 5.01 11.30
N SER A 62 2.78 6.27 10.90
CA SER A 62 3.67 6.62 9.81
C SER A 62 4.72 7.65 10.23
N MET A 63 5.87 7.62 9.55
CA MET A 63 7.01 8.50 9.81
C MET A 63 7.78 8.74 8.51
N GLN A 64 8.12 10.00 8.21
CA GLN A 64 8.80 10.36 6.95
C GLN A 64 10.26 9.90 6.94
N GLY A 65 10.97 10.02 8.06
CA GLY A 65 12.36 9.58 8.14
C GLY A 65 13.31 10.47 7.33
N TRP A 66 14.27 9.87 6.62
CA TRP A 66 15.34 10.59 5.92
C TRP A 66 14.95 11.18 4.56
N ARG A 67 13.80 10.84 4.02
CA ARG A 67 13.35 11.33 2.70
C ARG A 67 12.92 12.79 2.77
N ALA A 68 13.12 13.52 1.68
CA ALA A 68 12.64 14.90 1.55
C ALA A 68 11.10 14.99 1.57
N THR A 69 10.41 13.98 1.03
CA THR A 69 8.95 13.89 0.95
C THR A 69 8.45 12.63 1.67
N MET A 70 7.21 12.67 2.17
CA MET A 70 6.46 11.49 2.61
C MET A 70 5.61 10.97 1.45
N GLU A 71 5.97 9.83 0.89
CA GLU A 71 5.30 9.24 -0.28
C GLU A 71 4.25 8.17 0.06
N ASP A 72 4.29 7.59 1.25
CA ASP A 72 3.28 6.60 1.63
C ASP A 72 1.90 7.20 1.91
N ALA A 73 0.90 6.33 1.77
CA ALA A 73 -0.46 6.51 2.27
C ALA A 73 -0.98 5.21 2.90
N HIS A 74 -2.10 5.29 3.59
CA HIS A 74 -2.78 4.12 4.15
C HIS A 74 -4.30 4.26 4.11
N ALA A 75 -4.99 3.14 4.27
CA ALA A 75 -6.43 3.04 4.45
C ALA A 75 -6.72 2.13 5.64
N ALA A 76 -7.61 2.55 6.54
CA ALA A 76 -8.03 1.75 7.69
C ALA A 76 -9.55 1.90 7.89
N PHE A 77 -10.29 0.86 7.51
CA PHE A 77 -11.74 0.79 7.61
C PHE A 77 -12.15 -0.45 8.41
N PRO A 78 -12.31 -0.34 9.74
CA PRO A 78 -12.82 -1.43 10.57
C PRO A 78 -14.19 -1.92 10.09
N ASP A 79 -15.04 -0.99 9.66
CA ASP A 79 -16.37 -1.27 9.13
C ASP A 79 -16.46 -0.68 7.72
N LEU A 80 -15.88 -1.40 6.76
CA LEU A 80 -16.04 -1.07 5.34
C LEU A 80 -17.47 -1.38 4.89
N ASP A 81 -18.02 -2.49 5.37
CA ASP A 81 -19.44 -2.83 5.36
C ASP A 81 -19.77 -3.63 6.64
N PRO A 82 -21.03 -4.02 6.91
CA PRO A 82 -21.39 -4.73 8.13
C PRO A 82 -20.60 -6.03 8.40
N SER A 83 -20.02 -6.63 7.38
CA SER A 83 -19.31 -7.91 7.41
C SER A 83 -17.82 -7.83 7.10
N THR A 84 -17.32 -6.67 6.65
CA THR A 84 -15.99 -6.54 6.07
C THR A 84 -15.20 -5.40 6.69
N SER A 85 -13.93 -5.67 7.01
CA SER A 85 -12.91 -4.69 7.36
C SER A 85 -11.84 -4.65 6.27
N PHE A 86 -11.26 -3.47 6.03
CA PHE A 86 -10.25 -3.25 5.01
C PHE A 86 -9.08 -2.44 5.57
N PHE A 87 -7.87 -2.93 5.35
CA PHE A 87 -6.65 -2.22 5.71
C PHE A 87 -5.70 -2.23 4.52
N GLY A 88 -5.08 -1.11 4.21
CA GLY A 88 -4.14 -0.98 3.09
C GLY A 88 -2.97 -0.08 3.43
N VAL A 89 -1.77 -0.45 2.97
CA VAL A 89 -0.59 0.41 2.96
C VAL A 89 -0.10 0.53 1.52
N TYR A 90 0.27 1.76 1.16
CA TYR A 90 0.60 2.17 -0.19
C TYR A 90 1.91 2.95 -0.13
N ASP A 91 2.99 2.40 -0.67
CA ASP A 91 4.30 3.06 -0.73
C ASP A 91 4.45 3.73 -2.11
N GLY A 92 4.46 5.06 -2.12
CA GLY A 92 4.54 5.85 -3.34
C GLY A 92 5.97 5.96 -3.86
N HIS A 93 6.14 5.96 -5.19
CA HIS A 93 7.43 6.17 -5.82
C HIS A 93 7.34 7.12 -6.99
N GLY A 94 8.27 8.08 -7.03
CA GLY A 94 8.24 9.17 -8.01
C GLY A 94 7.12 10.17 -7.71
N GLY A 95 6.57 10.14 -6.50
CA GLY A 95 5.48 11.00 -6.05
C GLY A 95 4.42 10.27 -5.24
N LYS A 96 3.81 11.00 -4.30
CA LYS A 96 2.81 10.49 -3.34
C LYS A 96 1.37 10.39 -3.86
N VAL A 97 1.12 10.92 -5.07
CA VAL A 97 -0.24 11.12 -5.59
C VAL A 97 -0.93 9.78 -5.84
N VAL A 98 -0.24 8.80 -6.41
CA VAL A 98 -0.82 7.48 -6.69
C VAL A 98 -1.10 6.71 -5.40
N ALA A 99 -0.21 6.75 -4.41
CA ALA A 99 -0.45 6.14 -3.10
C ALA A 99 -1.73 6.69 -2.45
N LYS A 100 -1.93 8.02 -2.49
CA LYS A 100 -3.16 8.66 -2.01
C LYS A 100 -4.40 8.28 -2.83
N PHE A 101 -4.26 8.15 -4.15
CA PHE A 101 -5.34 7.70 -5.02
C PHE A 101 -5.78 6.27 -4.66
N CYS A 102 -4.82 5.37 -4.43
CA CYS A 102 -5.07 4.00 -3.96
C CYS A 102 -5.79 3.99 -2.60
N ALA A 103 -5.29 4.76 -1.62
CA ALA A 103 -5.93 4.87 -0.30
C ALA A 103 -7.37 5.38 -0.39
N LYS A 104 -7.65 6.31 -1.31
CA LYS A 104 -8.97 6.93 -1.48
C LYS A 104 -9.98 6.00 -2.18
N TYR A 105 -9.57 5.24 -3.19
CA TYR A 105 -10.54 4.59 -4.09
C TYR A 105 -10.51 3.05 -4.11
N LEU A 106 -9.40 2.40 -3.73
CA LEU A 106 -9.24 0.96 -3.96
C LEU A 106 -10.32 0.12 -3.25
N HIS A 107 -10.64 0.45 -2.00
CA HIS A 107 -11.68 -0.21 -1.22
C HIS A 107 -13.08 -0.01 -1.85
N GLN A 108 -13.35 1.16 -2.43
CA GLN A 108 -14.62 1.46 -3.09
C GLN A 108 -14.77 0.64 -4.38
N GLN A 109 -13.70 0.53 -5.17
CA GLN A 109 -13.70 -0.26 -6.40
C GLN A 109 -13.86 -1.76 -6.13
N MET A 110 -13.32 -2.24 -5.00
CA MET A 110 -13.59 -3.60 -4.52
C MET A 110 -15.08 -3.80 -4.23
N LEU A 111 -15.71 -2.90 -3.45
CA LEU A 111 -17.14 -3.00 -3.11
C LEU A 111 -18.06 -2.94 -4.34
N ARG A 112 -17.72 -2.10 -5.33
CA ARG A 112 -18.50 -1.92 -6.56
C ARG A 112 -18.40 -3.09 -7.54
N ASN A 113 -17.39 -3.94 -7.40
CA ASN A 113 -17.20 -5.04 -8.33
C ASN A 113 -18.25 -6.14 -8.11
N GLU A 114 -18.86 -6.63 -9.19
CA GLU A 114 -19.88 -7.70 -9.12
C GLU A 114 -19.38 -8.98 -8.41
N ALA A 115 -18.09 -9.29 -8.51
CA ALA A 115 -17.48 -10.42 -7.81
C ALA A 115 -17.56 -10.27 -6.28
N TYR A 116 -17.59 -9.04 -5.75
CA TYR A 116 -17.74 -8.78 -4.32
C TYR A 116 -19.12 -9.20 -3.82
N SER A 117 -20.15 -8.82 -4.57
CA SER A 117 -21.55 -9.18 -4.33
C SER A 117 -21.76 -10.69 -4.48
N ALA A 118 -21.02 -11.36 -5.36
CA ALA A 118 -21.01 -12.81 -5.49
C ALA A 118 -20.25 -13.54 -4.36
N GLY A 119 -19.58 -12.82 -3.45
CA GLY A 119 -18.76 -13.40 -2.37
C GLY A 119 -17.34 -13.77 -2.78
N GLU A 120 -16.95 -13.53 -4.03
CA GLU A 120 -15.61 -13.78 -4.58
C GLU A 120 -14.65 -12.61 -4.29
N ILE A 121 -14.28 -12.44 -3.02
CA ILE A 121 -13.46 -11.32 -2.56
C ILE A 121 -12.10 -11.24 -3.27
N GLY A 122 -11.45 -12.38 -3.49
CA GLY A 122 -10.16 -12.43 -4.20
C GLY A 122 -10.26 -11.91 -5.64
N THR A 123 -11.28 -12.34 -6.37
CA THR A 123 -11.56 -11.86 -7.74
C THR A 123 -11.91 -10.37 -7.74
N SER A 124 -12.72 -9.91 -6.77
CA SER A 124 -13.10 -8.50 -6.65
C SER A 124 -11.87 -7.60 -6.43
N VAL A 125 -11.01 -7.91 -5.47
CA VAL A 125 -9.82 -7.10 -5.21
C VAL A 125 -8.82 -7.16 -6.37
N GLN A 126 -8.72 -8.29 -7.08
CA GLN A 126 -7.92 -8.37 -8.31
C GLN A 126 -8.39 -7.37 -9.36
N LYS A 127 -9.69 -7.39 -9.66
CA LYS A 127 -10.30 -6.48 -10.63
C LYS A 127 -10.20 -5.02 -10.17
N ALA A 128 -10.30 -4.77 -8.85
CA ALA A 128 -10.11 -3.45 -8.29
C ALA A 128 -8.71 -2.89 -8.56
N PHE A 129 -7.64 -3.69 -8.43
CA PHE A 129 -6.27 -3.24 -8.75
C PHE A 129 -6.16 -2.78 -10.21
N PHE A 130 -6.66 -3.57 -11.16
CA PHE A 130 -6.69 -3.19 -12.58
C PHE A 130 -7.53 -1.95 -12.83
N ARG A 131 -8.68 -1.86 -12.16
CA ARG A 131 -9.57 -0.71 -12.24
C ARG A 131 -8.88 0.57 -11.78
N MET A 132 -7.99 0.52 -10.78
CA MET A 132 -7.22 1.70 -10.37
C MET A 132 -6.35 2.24 -11.50
N ASP A 133 -5.67 1.37 -12.26
CA ASP A 133 -4.84 1.78 -13.40
C ASP A 133 -5.67 2.41 -14.51
N GLU A 134 -6.85 1.85 -14.80
CA GLU A 134 -7.79 2.42 -15.76
C GLU A 134 -8.30 3.79 -15.32
N MET A 135 -8.71 3.93 -14.06
CA MET A 135 -9.29 5.16 -13.52
C MET A 135 -8.32 6.35 -13.57
N MET A 136 -7.01 6.08 -13.47
CA MET A 136 -5.96 7.10 -13.52
C MET A 136 -5.66 7.60 -14.94
N ARG A 137 -6.25 7.02 -15.98
CA ARG A 137 -6.09 7.45 -17.37
C ARG A 137 -7.18 8.45 -17.77
N GLY A 138 -6.91 9.19 -18.85
CA GLY A 138 -7.85 10.15 -19.44
C GLY A 138 -8.12 11.37 -18.56
N GLN A 139 -9.09 12.18 -19.01
CA GLN A 139 -9.35 13.53 -18.48
C GLN A 139 -9.70 13.54 -16.99
N ARG A 140 -10.56 12.61 -16.56
CA ARG A 140 -11.00 12.51 -15.17
C ARG A 140 -9.88 12.04 -14.26
N GLY A 141 -9.15 10.99 -14.66
CA GLY A 141 -7.98 10.50 -13.93
C GLY A 141 -6.93 11.59 -13.75
N TRP A 142 -6.60 12.30 -14.82
CA TRP A 142 -5.69 13.44 -14.77
C TRP A 142 -6.13 14.51 -13.77
N ARG A 143 -7.41 14.93 -13.82
CA ARG A 143 -7.97 15.94 -12.92
C ARG A 143 -7.90 15.50 -11.46
N GLU A 144 -8.29 14.27 -11.16
CA GLU A 144 -8.28 13.78 -9.78
C GLU A 144 -6.85 13.67 -9.23
N LEU A 145 -5.91 13.18 -10.04
CA LEU A 145 -4.49 13.16 -9.66
C LEU A 145 -3.94 14.58 -9.44
N ALA A 146 -4.32 15.55 -10.30
CA ALA A 146 -3.95 16.95 -10.12
C ALA A 146 -4.54 17.54 -8.83
N VAL A 147 -5.81 17.28 -8.51
CA VAL A 147 -6.45 17.73 -7.26
C VAL A 147 -5.76 17.12 -6.02
N LEU A 148 -5.44 15.82 -6.07
CA LEU A 148 -4.68 15.16 -5.01
C LEU A 148 -3.27 15.74 -4.88
N GLY A 149 -2.67 16.13 -6.00
CA GLY A 149 -1.42 16.91 -6.13
C GLY A 149 -1.51 18.30 -5.50
N ASP A 150 -2.54 19.08 -5.80
CA ASP A 150 -2.66 20.48 -5.40
C ASP A 150 -3.14 20.67 -3.96
N LYS A 151 -3.98 19.77 -3.45
CA LYS A 151 -4.31 19.71 -2.01
C LYS A 151 -3.04 19.60 -1.17
N ILE A 152 -1.97 19.04 -1.71
CA ILE A 152 -0.66 18.99 -1.06
C ILE A 152 -0.03 20.38 -1.04
N ASN A 153 0.08 21.06 -2.19
CA ASN A 153 0.76 22.36 -2.28
C ASN A 153 0.10 23.43 -1.37
N LYS A 154 -1.23 23.37 -1.23
CA LYS A 154 -1.96 24.26 -0.31
C LYS A 154 -1.77 23.87 1.17
N PHE A 155 -1.68 22.58 1.47
CA PHE A 155 -1.48 22.08 2.84
C PHE A 155 -0.04 22.22 3.33
N THR A 156 0.95 22.15 2.44
CA THR A 156 2.36 22.43 2.78
C THR A 156 2.60 23.87 3.26
N GLY A 157 1.64 24.79 3.07
CA GLY A 157 1.64 26.13 3.66
C GLY A 157 0.95 26.25 5.03
N MET A 158 0.20 25.23 5.48
CA MET A 158 -0.52 25.19 6.76
C MET A 158 -0.45 23.77 7.36
N ILE A 159 0.62 23.50 8.12
CA ILE A 159 0.85 22.37 9.07
C ILE A 159 0.33 20.98 8.64
N GLU A 160 1.26 20.05 8.37
CA GLU A 160 1.09 18.66 7.89
C GLU A 160 0.27 17.69 8.81
N GLY A 161 -0.57 18.17 9.73
CA GLY A 161 -1.08 17.40 10.88
C GLY A 161 -2.46 16.73 10.77
N LEU A 162 -3.13 16.75 9.62
CA LEU A 162 -4.50 16.22 9.48
C LEU A 162 -4.61 15.35 8.23
N ILE A 163 -3.80 14.29 8.15
CA ILE A 163 -3.85 13.34 7.03
C ILE A 163 -5.14 12.52 7.13
N TRP A 164 -6.15 12.99 6.40
CA TRP A 164 -7.29 12.27 5.82
C TRP A 164 -7.56 10.88 6.41
N SER A 165 -8.33 10.84 7.51
CA SER A 165 -9.02 9.64 7.97
C SER A 165 -10.46 9.75 7.42
N PRO A 166 -10.91 8.90 6.47
CA PRO A 166 -12.26 8.98 5.93
C PRO A 166 -13.23 8.44 6.98
N ARG A 167 -13.55 9.24 7.99
CA ARG A 167 -14.63 8.94 8.92
C ARG A 167 -15.95 9.25 8.23
N GLY A 168 -16.68 8.20 7.88
CA GLY A 168 -18.14 8.25 7.72
C GLY A 168 -18.65 8.41 6.30
N SER A 169 -19.14 7.30 5.74
CA SER A 169 -20.42 7.13 5.03
C SER A 169 -21.00 8.35 4.29
N ASP A 170 -20.91 8.31 2.96
CA ASP A 170 -22.04 8.70 2.10
C ASP A 170 -22.45 7.45 1.30
N SER A 171 -23.41 6.70 1.84
CA SER A 171 -24.14 5.67 1.11
C SER A 171 -25.12 6.37 0.16
N ASN A 172 -24.66 6.70 -1.04
CA ASN A 172 -25.55 7.03 -2.14
C ASN A 172 -25.44 5.92 -3.21
N ASP A 173 -26.55 5.20 -3.38
CA ASP A 173 -26.85 4.30 -4.50
C ASP A 173 -26.81 5.08 -5.81
N HIS A 174 -25.63 5.25 -6.40
CA HIS A 174 -25.50 5.78 -7.76
C HIS A 174 -24.40 5.05 -8.53
N VAL A 175 -24.76 4.74 -9.79
CA VAL A 175 -23.96 4.27 -10.94
C VAL A 175 -22.48 4.58 -10.79
N ASP A 176 -21.56 3.66 -11.14
CA ASP A 176 -20.10 3.91 -11.13
C ASP A 176 -19.80 5.20 -11.88
N GLU A 177 -19.74 6.30 -11.13
CA GLU A 177 -19.78 7.65 -11.68
C GLU A 177 -18.43 8.02 -12.26
N TRP A 178 -17.54 7.05 -12.54
CA TRP A 178 -16.30 7.24 -13.29
C TRP A 178 -16.56 7.18 -14.79
N ALA A 179 -17.58 7.91 -15.23
CA ALA A 179 -17.95 8.01 -16.63
C ALA A 179 -16.77 8.58 -17.45
N PHE A 180 -16.70 8.17 -18.72
CA PHE A 180 -15.76 8.77 -19.65
C PHE A 180 -16.07 10.26 -19.80
N GLU A 181 -15.07 11.10 -19.57
CA GLU A 181 -15.15 12.55 -19.72
C GLU A 181 -14.23 12.98 -20.87
N GLU A 182 -14.79 13.67 -21.87
CA GLU A 182 -13.98 14.35 -22.88
C GLU A 182 -13.40 15.66 -22.34
N GLY A 183 -12.15 15.96 -22.70
CA GLY A 183 -11.49 17.19 -22.35
C GLY A 183 -10.03 17.25 -22.84
N PRO A 184 -9.30 18.34 -22.53
CA PRO A 184 -7.95 18.56 -23.03
C PRO A 184 -6.91 17.48 -22.66
N HIS A 185 -7.21 16.62 -21.69
CA HIS A 185 -6.35 15.55 -21.19
C HIS A 185 -6.97 14.17 -21.40
N SER A 186 -7.91 14.01 -22.35
CA SER A 186 -8.51 12.71 -22.66
C SER A 186 -7.50 11.67 -23.16
N ASP A 187 -6.38 12.11 -23.73
CA ASP A 187 -5.26 11.29 -24.17
C ASP A 187 -4.23 10.99 -23.06
N PHE A 188 -4.47 11.45 -21.83
CA PHE A 188 -3.58 11.20 -20.70
C PHE A 188 -3.38 9.71 -20.46
N ALA A 189 -2.16 9.23 -20.73
CA ALA A 189 -1.81 7.81 -20.66
C ALA A 189 -1.70 7.24 -19.23
N GLY A 190 -1.75 8.11 -18.21
CA GLY A 190 -1.58 7.77 -16.80
C GLY A 190 -0.37 8.46 -16.15
N PRO A 191 -0.23 8.37 -14.83
CA PRO A 191 0.84 9.03 -14.08
C PRO A 191 2.21 8.42 -14.36
N THR A 192 3.26 9.23 -14.23
CA THR A 192 4.67 8.78 -14.27
C THR A 192 5.16 8.27 -12.90
N SER A 193 4.42 8.57 -11.82
CA SER A 193 4.61 8.01 -10.48
C SER A 193 3.78 6.73 -10.30
N GLY A 194 4.09 5.96 -9.26
CA GLY A 194 3.36 4.74 -8.89
C GLY A 194 3.24 4.54 -7.40
N SER A 195 2.60 3.44 -7.04
CA SER A 195 2.51 3.00 -5.66
C SER A 195 2.52 1.49 -5.57
N THR A 196 3.21 0.95 -4.57
CA THR A 196 2.88 -0.39 -4.09
C THR A 196 1.47 -0.39 -3.49
N ALA A 197 0.88 -1.58 -3.36
CA ALA A 197 -0.37 -1.76 -2.65
C ALA A 197 -0.37 -3.12 -1.96
N CYS A 198 -0.34 -3.10 -0.62
CA CYS A 198 -0.51 -4.29 0.20
C CYS A 198 -1.77 -4.10 1.05
N VAL A 199 -2.79 -4.93 0.79
CA VAL A 199 -4.11 -4.82 1.44
C VAL A 199 -4.48 -6.11 2.16
N ALA A 200 -5.11 -5.96 3.33
CA ALA A 200 -5.69 -7.02 4.13
C ALA A 200 -7.20 -6.78 4.27
N ILE A 201 -7.98 -7.74 3.82
CA ILE A 201 -9.45 -7.72 3.82
C ILE A 201 -9.93 -8.82 4.75
N ILE A 202 -10.74 -8.44 5.72
CA ILE A 202 -11.27 -9.35 6.73
C ILE A 202 -12.78 -9.39 6.56
N ARG A 203 -13.32 -10.48 6.01
CA ARG A 203 -14.76 -10.67 5.84
C ARG A 203 -15.21 -11.90 6.60
N ASN A 204 -16.09 -11.72 7.57
CA ASN A 204 -16.51 -12.79 8.49
C ASN A 204 -15.28 -13.49 9.12
N TYR A 205 -15.04 -14.76 8.76
CA TYR A 205 -13.91 -15.58 9.24
C TYR A 205 -12.79 -15.74 8.20
N GLN A 206 -12.83 -14.99 7.10
CA GLN A 206 -11.84 -15.05 6.03
C GLN A 206 -10.92 -13.83 6.09
N LEU A 207 -9.61 -14.08 5.99
CA LEU A 207 -8.59 -13.08 5.79
C LEU A 207 -8.02 -13.25 4.38
N ILE A 208 -8.17 -12.22 3.55
CA ILE A 208 -7.65 -12.16 2.19
C ILE A 208 -6.55 -11.10 2.17
N VAL A 209 -5.39 -11.44 1.62
CA VAL A 209 -4.30 -10.50 1.40
C VAL A 209 -4.02 -10.41 -0.09
N ALA A 210 -3.97 -9.18 -0.60
CA ALA A 210 -3.53 -8.89 -1.98
C ALA A 210 -2.33 -7.95 -1.93
N ASN A 211 -1.31 -8.26 -2.72
CA ASN A 211 -0.07 -7.49 -2.76
C ASN A 211 0.38 -7.22 -4.20
N ALA A 212 0.77 -5.98 -4.49
CA ALA A 212 1.51 -5.59 -5.67
C ALA A 212 2.64 -4.64 -5.25
N GLY A 213 3.88 -5.09 -5.39
CA GLY A 213 5.07 -4.39 -4.91
C GLY A 213 5.77 -5.14 -3.79
N ASP A 214 6.61 -4.44 -3.04
CA ASP A 214 7.46 -4.94 -1.95
C ASP A 214 7.00 -4.53 -0.56
N SER A 215 5.82 -3.89 -0.45
CA SER A 215 5.09 -3.85 0.81
C SER A 215 4.71 -5.27 1.26
N ARG A 216 4.53 -5.46 2.57
CA ARG A 216 4.37 -6.78 3.16
C ARG A 216 3.29 -6.89 4.23
N CYS A 217 2.57 -8.01 4.19
CA CYS A 217 1.64 -8.44 5.22
C CYS A 217 2.13 -9.72 5.90
N VAL A 218 2.10 -9.72 7.23
CA VAL A 218 2.52 -10.82 8.10
C VAL A 218 1.41 -11.08 9.10
N ILE A 219 1.21 -12.34 9.48
CA ILE A 219 0.36 -12.74 10.60
C ILE A 219 1.23 -13.35 11.69
N SER A 220 0.89 -13.11 12.95
CA SER A 220 1.77 -13.47 14.07
C SER A 220 1.02 -14.27 15.15
N ARG A 221 1.26 -15.58 15.15
CA ARG A 221 1.21 -16.47 16.34
C ARG A 221 2.58 -17.15 16.51
N LYS A 222 3.12 -17.55 15.37
CA LYS A 222 4.53 -17.46 14.95
C LYS A 222 4.52 -16.57 13.69
N ALA A 223 5.61 -15.87 13.37
CA ALA A 223 5.59 -14.96 12.22
C ALA A 223 5.45 -15.75 10.91
N TYR A 224 4.33 -15.57 10.21
CA TYR A 224 4.07 -16.17 8.89
C TYR A 224 3.77 -15.06 7.89
N ASN A 225 4.39 -15.10 6.72
CA ASN A 225 4.09 -14.15 5.66
C ASN A 225 2.76 -14.50 4.99
N LEU A 226 1.93 -13.49 4.79
CA LEU A 226 0.69 -13.59 4.03
C LEU A 226 0.82 -13.01 2.62
N SER A 227 1.89 -12.27 2.33
CA SER A 227 2.23 -11.78 1.01
C SER A 227 3.64 -12.24 0.58
N ARG A 228 3.91 -12.12 -0.72
CA ARG A 228 5.25 -12.22 -1.30
C ARG A 228 5.60 -10.88 -1.93
N ASP A 229 6.80 -10.42 -1.68
CA ASP A 229 7.32 -9.17 -2.25
C ASP A 229 7.65 -9.38 -3.72
N HIS A 230 7.38 -8.37 -4.54
CA HIS A 230 7.59 -8.42 -5.97
C HIS A 230 8.84 -7.63 -6.36
N LYS A 231 9.99 -8.31 -6.30
CA LYS A 231 11.29 -7.74 -6.65
C LYS A 231 11.73 -8.14 -8.06
N PRO A 232 12.46 -7.27 -8.78
CA PRO A 232 12.89 -7.55 -10.16
C PRO A 232 13.76 -8.81 -10.29
N ASP A 233 14.53 -9.18 -9.27
CA ASP A 233 15.44 -10.32 -9.27
C ASP A 233 14.74 -11.69 -9.15
N LEU A 234 13.46 -11.72 -8.77
CA LEU A 234 12.66 -12.96 -8.76
C LEU A 234 12.48 -13.49 -10.18
N GLU A 235 12.73 -14.79 -10.39
CA GLU A 235 12.68 -15.42 -11.73
C GLU A 235 11.36 -15.15 -12.46
N VAL A 236 10.21 -15.28 -11.77
CA VAL A 236 8.89 -15.03 -12.36
C VAL A 236 8.70 -13.58 -12.79
N GLU A 237 9.27 -12.62 -12.07
CA GLU A 237 9.18 -11.19 -12.38
C GLU A 237 10.16 -10.82 -13.49
N LYS A 238 11.40 -11.32 -13.40
CA LYS A 238 12.43 -11.18 -14.42
C LYS A 238 11.96 -11.70 -15.77
N ASP A 239 11.39 -12.90 -15.81
CA ASP A 239 10.83 -13.48 -17.03
C ASP A 239 9.72 -12.62 -17.63
N ARG A 240 8.83 -12.09 -16.78
CA ARG A 240 7.76 -11.20 -17.23
C ARG A 240 8.31 -9.90 -17.80
N ILE A 241 9.29 -9.28 -17.12
CA ILE A 241 9.95 -8.03 -17.56
C ILE A 241 10.64 -8.24 -18.91
N LEU A 242 11.42 -9.30 -19.06
CA LEU A 242 12.13 -9.62 -20.30
C LEU A 242 11.16 -9.92 -21.45
N LYS A 243 10.09 -10.68 -21.21
CA LYS A 243 9.05 -10.95 -22.22
C LYS A 243 8.30 -9.69 -22.66
N ALA A 244 8.17 -8.70 -21.78
CA ALA A 244 7.59 -7.40 -22.11
C ALA A 244 8.58 -6.47 -22.84
N GLY A 245 9.81 -6.92 -23.13
CA GLY A 245 10.84 -6.11 -23.81
C GLY A 245 11.63 -5.19 -22.88
N GLY A 246 11.41 -5.27 -21.56
CA GLY A 246 12.21 -4.56 -20.56
C GLY A 246 13.52 -5.26 -20.24
N PHE A 247 14.38 -4.62 -19.44
CA PHE A 247 15.63 -5.20 -18.95
C PHE A 247 15.81 -4.92 -17.46
N ILE A 248 16.72 -5.66 -16.82
CA ILE A 248 17.11 -5.42 -15.43
C ILE A 248 18.58 -5.06 -15.40
N HIS A 249 18.88 -3.90 -14.81
CA HIS A 249 20.24 -3.42 -14.63
C HIS A 249 20.41 -2.98 -13.17
N ALA A 250 21.44 -3.51 -12.49
CA ALA A 250 21.71 -3.24 -11.08
C ALA A 250 20.49 -3.41 -10.15
N GLY A 251 19.69 -4.47 -10.38
CA GLY A 251 18.47 -4.75 -9.60
C GLY A 251 17.28 -3.83 -9.92
N ARG A 252 17.38 -3.00 -10.96
CA ARG A 252 16.32 -2.05 -11.37
C ARG A 252 15.77 -2.36 -12.75
N VAL A 253 14.45 -2.35 -12.88
CA VAL A 253 13.72 -2.43 -14.15
C VAL A 253 14.03 -1.20 -14.98
N ASN A 254 14.49 -1.43 -16.21
CA ASN A 254 14.97 -0.43 -17.16
C ASN A 254 15.99 0.55 -16.54
N GLY A 255 16.78 0.07 -15.57
CA GLY A 255 17.78 0.87 -14.85
C GLY A 255 17.21 1.91 -13.88
N SER A 256 15.88 2.01 -13.73
CA SER A 256 15.23 3.10 -12.97
C SER A 256 14.50 2.58 -11.73
N LEU A 257 13.59 1.62 -11.88
CA LEU A 257 12.65 1.21 -10.83
C LEU A 257 13.13 -0.04 -10.09
N ASN A 258 13.22 -0.01 -8.77
CA ASN A 258 13.58 -1.18 -7.93
C ASN A 258 12.37 -2.08 -7.58
N LEU A 259 11.22 -1.87 -8.22
CA LEU A 259 10.00 -2.64 -8.06
C LEU A 259 9.66 -3.40 -9.33
N ALA A 260 9.13 -4.61 -9.17
CA ALA A 260 8.55 -5.34 -10.29
C ALA A 260 7.06 -5.03 -10.50
N ARG A 261 6.30 -4.70 -9.45
CA ARG A 261 4.85 -4.42 -9.56
C ARG A 261 4.50 -3.16 -8.79
N ALA A 262 3.64 -2.32 -9.35
CA ALA A 262 3.11 -1.12 -8.72
C ALA A 262 1.84 -0.68 -9.46
N ILE A 263 0.83 -0.20 -8.74
CA ILE A 263 -0.32 0.52 -9.31
C ILE A 263 0.19 1.87 -9.85
N GLY A 264 -0.30 2.28 -11.01
CA GLY A 264 0.18 3.45 -11.74
C GLY A 264 1.44 3.15 -12.54
N ILE A 265 2.24 4.19 -12.81
CA ILE A 265 3.40 4.18 -13.72
C ILE A 265 3.00 3.72 -15.13
N ALA A 266 2.76 4.70 -16.00
CA ALA A 266 2.60 4.48 -17.43
C ALA A 266 3.94 4.08 -18.09
N CYS A 267 4.48 2.91 -17.74
CA CYS A 267 5.59 2.27 -18.47
C CYS A 267 5.15 0.88 -18.94
N GLN A 268 5.21 0.74 -20.26
CA GLN A 268 4.93 -0.42 -21.11
C GLN A 268 5.37 -1.77 -20.51
N ALA A 269 4.48 -2.44 -19.78
CA ALA A 269 4.54 -3.88 -19.56
C ALA A 269 3.12 -4.43 -19.51
N SER A 270 2.51 -4.51 -20.69
CA SER A 270 1.28 -5.23 -20.96
C SER A 270 1.45 -6.68 -20.48
N ASN A 271 0.51 -7.13 -19.64
CA ASN A 271 0.35 -8.48 -19.04
C ASN A 271 0.77 -8.59 -17.57
N TRP A 272 -0.11 -8.04 -16.73
CA TRP A 272 -0.09 -8.21 -15.29
C TRP A 272 -0.76 -9.52 -14.89
N SER A 273 0.01 -10.46 -14.35
CA SER A 273 -0.50 -11.56 -13.54
C SER A 273 -0.34 -11.21 -12.06
N ILE A 274 -1.37 -10.59 -11.47
CA ILE A 274 -1.47 -10.43 -10.02
C ILE A 274 -1.57 -11.84 -9.43
N LEU A 275 -0.51 -12.29 -8.77
CA LEU A 275 -0.49 -13.57 -8.07
C LEU A 275 -1.26 -13.42 -6.76
N PHE A 276 -2.45 -13.99 -6.71
CA PHE A 276 -3.12 -14.34 -5.46
C PHE A 276 -2.48 -15.62 -4.96
N MET A 277 -1.72 -15.54 -3.87
CA MET A 277 -1.19 -16.74 -3.26
C MET A 277 -1.96 -17.11 -2.00
N ASN A 278 -2.61 -18.27 -2.10
CA ASN A 278 -2.67 -19.19 -0.99
C ASN A 278 -1.24 -19.71 -0.73
N ASN A 279 -0.81 -19.57 0.52
CA ASN A 279 0.21 -20.37 1.21
C ASN A 279 1.71 -20.11 0.99
N TYR A 280 2.34 -19.94 2.16
CA TYR A 280 3.71 -20.17 2.63
C TYR A 280 4.90 -19.70 1.76
N ALA A 281 5.63 -18.73 2.28
CA ALA A 281 7.06 -18.56 2.06
C ALA A 281 7.67 -17.82 3.26
N TRP A 282 8.93 -18.11 3.58
CA TRP A 282 9.67 -17.59 4.73
C TRP A 282 10.24 -16.21 4.42
N CYS A 283 10.33 -15.34 5.42
CA CYS A 283 11.09 -14.11 5.29
C CYS A 283 11.88 -13.83 6.55
N LEU A 284 13.13 -13.40 6.33
CA LEU A 284 14.01 -12.85 7.34
C LEU A 284 13.79 -11.34 7.36
N ALA A 285 13.63 -10.77 8.55
CA ALA A 285 13.68 -9.30 8.68
C ALA A 285 15.10 -8.81 8.33
N PRO A 286 15.26 -7.66 7.65
CA PRO A 286 16.58 -7.06 7.51
C PRO A 286 17.13 -6.71 8.90
N SER A 287 18.44 -6.93 9.06
CA SER A 287 19.16 -6.66 10.30
C SER A 287 19.17 -5.16 10.59
N THR A 288 18.61 -4.74 11.73
CA THR A 288 18.72 -3.36 12.25
C THR A 288 20.08 -3.08 12.88
N ALA A 289 21.05 -4.00 12.80
CA ALA A 289 22.35 -3.89 13.44
C ALA A 289 23.22 -2.72 12.91
N GLY A 290 22.86 -2.12 11.78
CA GLY A 290 23.60 -1.00 11.17
C GLY A 290 23.21 0.41 11.63
N GLY A 291 22.12 0.59 12.39
CA GLY A 291 21.69 1.92 12.84
C GLY A 291 21.29 2.89 11.70
N GLU A 292 20.97 2.38 10.52
CA GLU A 292 20.47 3.17 9.40
C GLU A 292 19.00 3.54 9.67
N GLY A 293 18.70 4.83 9.78
CA GLY A 293 17.34 5.26 10.11
C GLY A 293 16.35 4.98 8.96
N CYS A 294 15.09 4.86 9.32
CA CYS A 294 14.04 4.50 8.36
C CYS A 294 13.84 5.59 7.30
N ASP A 295 13.64 5.16 6.05
CA ASP A 295 12.99 5.97 4.99
C ASP A 295 11.50 6.17 5.31
N ASN A 296 10.69 6.63 4.36
CA ASN A 296 9.23 6.66 4.55
C ASN A 296 8.75 5.30 5.07
N MET A 297 7.97 5.33 6.14
CA MET A 297 7.51 4.12 6.79
C MET A 297 6.08 4.31 7.25
N THR A 298 5.23 3.33 6.91
CA THR A 298 3.86 3.23 7.39
C THR A 298 3.58 1.80 7.85
N MET A 299 3.02 1.68 9.05
CA MET A 299 2.66 0.41 9.66
C MET A 299 1.19 0.46 10.08
N VAL A 300 0.44 -0.59 9.78
CA VAL A 300 -0.86 -0.85 10.38
C VAL A 300 -0.72 -2.10 11.24
N LEU A 301 -1.44 -2.17 12.34
CA LEU A 301 -1.42 -3.30 13.24
C LEU A 301 -2.86 -3.67 13.60
N VAL A 302 -3.34 -4.80 13.10
CA VAL A 302 -4.72 -5.26 13.34
C VAL A 302 -4.73 -6.47 14.28
N GLN A 303 -5.49 -6.36 15.37
CA GLN A 303 -5.69 -7.43 16.35
C GLN A 303 -7.17 -7.84 16.42
N PHE A 304 -7.45 -9.13 16.31
CA PHE A 304 -8.80 -9.69 16.41
C PHE A 304 -9.23 -9.77 17.87
N LYS A 305 -10.49 -9.42 18.13
CA LYS A 305 -11.14 -9.63 19.43
C LYS A 305 -11.56 -11.09 19.55
N LYS A 306 -11.51 -11.62 20.77
CA LYS A 306 -12.02 -12.98 21.02
C LYS A 306 -13.54 -12.97 20.85
N PRO A 307 -14.14 -14.06 20.32
CA PRO A 307 -15.59 -14.21 20.36
C PRO A 307 -16.08 -14.06 21.80
N ILE A 308 -17.15 -13.29 22.01
CA ILE A 308 -17.83 -13.25 23.30
C ILE A 308 -18.34 -14.67 23.55
N GLN A 309 -17.76 -15.38 24.51
CA GLN A 309 -18.32 -16.64 24.96
C GLN A 309 -19.69 -16.32 25.54
N SER A 310 -20.76 -16.88 24.95
CA SER A 310 -22.07 -16.87 25.61
C SER A 310 -21.90 -17.48 27.00
N PRO A 311 -22.53 -16.93 28.05
CA PRO A 311 -22.48 -17.55 29.37
C PRO A 311 -22.90 -19.02 29.25
N PRO A 312 -22.29 -19.93 30.05
CA PRO A 312 -22.71 -21.32 30.03
C PRO A 312 -24.21 -21.37 30.28
N SER A 313 -24.94 -22.07 29.41
CA SER A 313 -26.34 -22.40 29.63
C SER A 313 -26.46 -23.06 31.00
N VAL A 314 -27.15 -22.38 31.91
CA VAL A 314 -27.48 -22.86 33.26
C VAL A 314 -28.45 -24.02 33.17
#